data_AF-A0A8T1P1H4-F1
#
_entry.id   AF-A0A8T1P1H4-F1
#
_cell.length_a   1.000
_cell.length_b   1.000
_cell.length_c   1.000
_cell.angle_alpha   90.00
_cell.angle_beta   90.00
_cell.angle_gamma   90.00
#
_symmetry.space_group_name_H-M   'P 1'
#
loop_
_entity.id
_entity.type
_entity.pdbx_description
1 polymer ?
#
loop_
_entity_poly.entity_id
_entity_poly.type
_entity_poly.pdbx_seq_one_letter_code
_entity_poly.pdbx_strand_id
1 'polypeptide(L)'
;MEPEIQERIENTVRRILKGSDMEEMTEHKIRKQASAELDLDLSEPPYKAFVKQIVQSFLEQQVEEEEEEEEEEGGGGERRKEYDDEGNLIICRLSEKRRVTVQDFRGKTLVSIREYYKKDGKELPTSKGISLTEEQWSAFKKNVPDIEKAIRKMESR
;
A
#
# COMPACT_ATOMS: atom_id res chain seq x y z
N MET A 1 18.02 -12.58 31.94
CA MET A 1 19.10 -12.61 30.92
C MET A 1 19.82 -11.28 30.99
N GLU A 2 21.10 -11.26 30.67
CA GLU A 2 21.86 -10.02 30.58
C GLU A 2 21.39 -9.20 29.36
N PRO A 3 21.25 -7.87 29.48
CA PRO A 3 20.74 -7.02 28.41
C PRO A 3 21.59 -7.07 27.14
N GLU A 4 22.91 -7.21 27.28
CA GLU A 4 23.84 -7.34 26.14
C GLU A 4 23.62 -8.62 25.33
N ILE A 5 23.24 -9.72 26.01
CA ILE A 5 22.94 -11.00 25.35
C ILE A 5 21.59 -10.91 24.62
N GLN A 6 20.61 -10.24 25.22
CA GLN A 6 19.30 -10.01 24.58
C GLN A 6 19.43 -9.19 23.31
N GLU A 7 20.18 -8.09 23.36
CA GLU A 7 20.42 -7.23 22.19
C GLU A 7 21.12 -7.97 21.05
N ARG A 8 22.12 -8.82 21.38
CA ARG A 8 22.80 -9.66 20.38
C ARG A 8 21.86 -10.69 19.74
N ILE A 9 21.00 -11.32 20.54
CA ILE A 9 20.00 -12.28 20.02
C ILE A 9 19.01 -11.57 19.12
N GLU A 10 18.48 -10.42 19.54
CA GLU A 10 17.49 -9.67 18.77
C GLU A 10 18.03 -9.23 17.41
N ASN A 11 19.22 -8.62 17.38
CA ASN A 11 19.84 -8.13 16.15
C ASN A 11 20.10 -9.27 15.15
N THR A 12 20.59 -10.41 15.62
CA THR A 12 20.83 -11.58 14.77
C THR A 12 19.53 -12.17 14.23
N VAL A 13 18.50 -12.34 15.07
CA VAL A 13 17.20 -12.88 14.67
C VAL A 13 16.51 -11.96 13.66
N ARG A 14 16.46 -10.65 13.91
CA ARG A 14 15.87 -9.68 12.97
C ARG A 14 16.60 -9.65 11.64
N ARG A 15 17.93 -9.78 11.62
CA ARG A 15 18.70 -9.85 10.37
C ARG A 15 18.39 -11.13 9.58
N ILE A 16 18.29 -12.27 10.24
CA ILE A 16 17.89 -13.53 9.60
C ILE A 16 16.49 -13.41 8.98
N LEU A 17 15.55 -12.81 9.72
CA LEU A 17 14.18 -12.58 9.25
C LEU A 17 14.13 -11.66 8.03
N LYS A 18 14.92 -10.57 7.99
CA LYS A 18 14.97 -9.64 6.85
C LYS A 18 15.62 -10.22 5.58
N GLY A 19 16.50 -11.20 5.72
CA GLY A 19 17.29 -11.76 4.61
C GLY A 19 16.78 -13.09 4.08
N SER A 20 15.72 -13.65 4.66
CA SER A 20 15.21 -14.99 4.33
C SER A 20 13.79 -14.93 3.79
N ASP A 21 13.43 -15.92 2.98
CA ASP A 21 12.07 -16.10 2.50
C ASP A 21 11.15 -16.54 3.66
N MET A 22 10.10 -15.75 3.92
CA MET A 22 9.16 -15.94 5.03
C MET A 22 8.27 -17.18 4.85
N GLU A 23 8.11 -17.70 3.62
CA GLU A 23 7.27 -18.89 3.37
C GLU A 23 7.95 -20.19 3.83
N GLU A 24 9.28 -20.22 3.91
CA GLU A 24 10.05 -21.42 4.25
C GLU A 24 10.61 -21.43 5.68
N MET A 25 10.66 -20.27 6.35
CA MET A 25 11.34 -20.10 7.63
C MET A 25 10.40 -20.32 8.82
N THR A 26 10.77 -21.28 9.67
CA THR A 26 10.05 -21.56 10.93
C THR A 26 10.86 -21.06 12.13
N GLU A 27 10.21 -20.81 13.27
CA GLU A 27 10.87 -20.44 14.54
C GLU A 27 12.05 -21.39 14.85
N HIS A 28 11.88 -22.68 14.57
CA HIS A 28 12.93 -23.68 14.77
C HIS A 28 14.15 -23.45 13.87
N LYS A 29 13.95 -23.16 12.58
CA LYS A 29 15.03 -22.86 11.63
C LYS A 29 15.75 -21.56 12.01
N ILE A 30 14.99 -20.52 12.36
CA ILE A 30 15.50 -19.21 12.80
C ILE A 30 16.40 -19.39 14.03
N ARG A 31 15.89 -20.10 15.05
CA ARG A 31 16.63 -20.36 16.28
C ARG A 31 17.90 -21.18 16.02
N LYS A 32 17.84 -22.19 15.15
CA LYS A 32 19.00 -23.01 14.80
C LYS A 32 20.09 -22.19 14.10
N GLN A 33 19.70 -21.28 13.19
CA GLN A 33 20.64 -20.39 12.51
C GLN A 33 21.24 -19.35 13.48
N ALA A 34 20.40 -18.72 14.29
CA ALA A 34 20.85 -17.75 15.28
C ALA A 34 21.77 -18.37 16.35
N SER A 35 21.49 -19.61 16.79
CA SER A 35 22.38 -20.35 17.69
C SER A 35 23.76 -20.60 17.08
N ALA A 36 23.81 -20.97 15.80
CA ALA A 36 25.06 -21.23 15.09
C ALA A 36 25.91 -19.96 14.90
N GLU A 37 25.26 -18.81 14.72
CA GLU A 37 25.95 -17.53 14.52
C GLU A 37 26.43 -16.90 15.84
N LEU A 38 25.68 -17.08 16.92
CA LEU A 38 26.00 -16.52 18.24
C LEU A 38 26.91 -17.43 19.07
N ASP A 39 27.18 -18.65 18.61
CA ASP A 39 27.83 -19.72 19.38
C ASP A 39 27.16 -19.92 20.76
N LEU A 40 25.82 -19.86 20.77
CA LEU A 40 24.99 -19.88 21.97
C LEU A 40 23.79 -20.80 21.75
N ASP A 41 23.50 -21.70 22.69
CA ASP A 41 22.31 -22.55 22.57
C ASP A 41 21.03 -21.79 22.92
N LEU A 42 20.33 -21.33 21.89
CA LEU A 42 19.03 -20.67 22.03
C LEU A 42 17.87 -21.65 22.30
N SER A 43 18.14 -22.97 22.41
CA SER A 43 17.10 -23.97 22.67
C SER A 43 16.55 -23.93 24.09
N GLU A 44 17.32 -23.34 25.01
CA GLU A 44 16.96 -23.19 26.42
C GLU A 44 15.68 -22.35 26.60
N PRO A 45 14.86 -22.64 27.63
CA PRO A 45 13.58 -21.96 27.86
C PRO A 45 13.61 -20.42 27.81
N PRO A 46 14.57 -19.70 28.44
CA PRO A 46 14.59 -18.24 28.40
C PRO A 46 14.88 -17.68 27.00
N TYR A 47 15.76 -18.32 26.23
CA TYR A 47 16.11 -17.87 24.88
C TYR A 47 15.06 -18.28 23.86
N LYS A 48 14.47 -19.47 24.00
CA LYS A 48 13.35 -19.92 23.17
C LYS A 48 12.16 -18.97 23.27
N ALA A 49 11.76 -18.60 24.49
CA ALA A 49 10.67 -17.67 24.70
C ALA A 49 10.99 -16.30 24.08
N PHE A 50 12.23 -15.83 24.24
CA PHE A 50 12.67 -14.54 23.71
C PHE A 50 12.70 -14.50 22.18
N VAL A 51 13.25 -15.53 21.52
CA VAL A 51 13.23 -15.64 20.05
C VAL A 51 11.80 -15.67 19.52
N LYS A 52 10.89 -16.40 20.19
CA LYS A 52 9.47 -16.41 19.83
C LYS A 52 8.84 -15.02 19.92
N GLN A 53 9.15 -14.25 20.96
CA GLN A 53 8.66 -12.88 21.09
C GLN A 53 9.18 -11.99 19.95
N ILE A 54 10.47 -12.12 19.58
CA ILE A 54 11.06 -11.33 18.50
C ILE A 54 10.37 -11.66 17.15
N VAL A 55 10.20 -12.95 16.84
CA VAL A 55 9.53 -13.38 15.60
C VAL A 55 8.09 -12.86 15.55
N GLN A 56 7.35 -12.96 16.66
CA GLN A 56 5.98 -12.44 16.74
C GLN A 56 5.94 -10.92 16.52
N SER A 57 6.81 -10.17 17.20
CA SER A 57 6.88 -8.71 17.04
C SER A 57 7.27 -8.28 15.63
N PHE A 58 8.09 -9.09 14.94
CA PHE A 58 8.50 -8.83 13.57
C PHE A 58 7.35 -9.08 12.58
N LEU A 59 6.58 -10.16 12.78
CA LEU A 59 5.39 -10.44 11.99
C LEU A 59 4.31 -9.36 12.19
N GLU A 60 4.09 -8.93 13.43
CA GLU A 60 3.17 -7.84 13.74
C GLU A 60 3.61 -6.54 13.07
N GLN A 61 4.89 -6.20 13.16
CA GLN A 61 5.44 -5.03 12.49
C GLN A 61 5.32 -5.11 10.97
N GLN A 62 5.48 -6.28 10.35
CA GLN A 62 5.26 -6.45 8.92
C GLN A 62 3.79 -6.25 8.51
N VAL A 63 2.86 -6.75 9.32
CA VAL A 63 1.42 -6.54 9.07
C VAL A 63 1.06 -5.06 9.24
N GLU A 64 1.60 -4.39 10.25
CA GLU A 64 1.40 -2.94 10.41
C GLU A 64 2.03 -2.14 9.27
N GLU A 65 3.25 -2.50 8.82
CA GLU A 65 3.90 -1.86 7.66
C GLU A 65 3.11 -2.12 6.36
N GLU A 66 2.57 -3.33 6.15
CA GLU A 66 1.70 -3.65 5.01
C GLU A 66 0.34 -2.92 5.10
N GLU A 67 -0.27 -2.83 6.28
CA GLU A 67 -1.51 -2.09 6.51
C GLU A 67 -1.30 -0.58 6.33
N GLU A 68 -0.18 -0.01 6.78
CA GLU A 68 0.19 1.39 6.56
C GLU A 68 0.49 1.67 5.07
N GLU A 69 1.19 0.78 4.36
CA GLU A 69 1.39 0.89 2.91
C GLU A 69 0.06 0.77 2.15
N GLU A 70 -0.84 -0.13 2.56
CA GLU A 70 -2.20 -0.24 2.01
C GLU A 70 -3.06 1.00 2.35
N GLU A 71 -2.88 1.64 3.51
CA GLU A 71 -3.57 2.87 3.88
C GLU A 71 -3.01 4.10 3.12
N GLU A 72 -1.69 4.16 2.88
CA GLU A 72 -1.04 5.22 2.10
C GLU A 72 -1.32 5.10 0.60
N GLU A 73 -1.38 3.88 0.03
CA GLU A 73 -1.81 3.64 -1.35
C GLU A 73 -3.34 3.62 -1.51
N GLY A 74 -4.09 3.37 -0.43
CA GLY A 74 -5.53 3.08 -0.41
C GLY A 74 -6.36 3.98 0.50
N GLY A 75 -6.03 5.27 0.59
CA GLY A 75 -6.78 6.27 1.35
C GLY A 75 -8.30 6.32 1.02
N GLY A 76 -9.07 5.48 1.68
CA GLY A 76 -10.52 5.37 1.56
C GLY A 76 -11.04 3.96 1.82
N GLY A 77 -11.16 3.59 3.09
CA GLY A 77 -11.57 2.26 3.56
C GLY A 77 -12.69 1.58 2.78
N GLU A 78 -12.57 0.26 2.60
CA GLU A 78 -13.46 -0.67 1.89
C GLU A 78 -14.62 -0.03 1.12
N ARG A 79 -14.32 0.82 0.14
CA ARG A 79 -15.31 1.18 -0.88
C ARG A 79 -15.41 -0.04 -1.78
N ARG A 80 -16.56 -0.74 -1.73
CA ARG A 80 -16.92 -1.72 -2.78
C ARG A 80 -16.57 -1.11 -4.13
N LYS A 81 -15.75 -1.82 -4.91
CA LYS A 81 -15.35 -1.39 -6.25
C LYS A 81 -16.62 -1.02 -7.04
N GLU A 82 -16.74 0.25 -7.38
CA GLU A 82 -17.86 0.78 -8.16
C GLU A 82 -17.47 0.73 -9.63
N TYR A 83 -18.37 0.25 -10.49
CA TYR A 83 -18.16 0.16 -11.93
C TYR A 83 -19.27 0.92 -12.64
N ASP A 84 -18.94 1.48 -13.80
CA ASP A 84 -19.97 2.07 -14.65
C ASP A 84 -20.69 1.08 -15.55
N ASP A 85 -21.67 1.57 -16.30
CA ASP A 85 -22.47 0.79 -17.25
C ASP A 85 -21.62 0.10 -18.35
N GLU A 86 -20.36 0.54 -18.55
CA GLU A 86 -19.40 -0.02 -19.51
C GLU A 86 -18.36 -0.94 -18.83
N GLY A 87 -18.46 -1.16 -17.52
CA GLY A 87 -17.54 -2.00 -16.75
C GLY A 87 -16.21 -1.32 -16.39
N ASN A 88 -16.09 0.00 -16.57
CA ASN A 88 -14.90 0.73 -16.17
C ASN A 88 -14.92 0.98 -14.66
N LEU A 89 -13.75 0.85 -14.03
CA LEU A 89 -13.61 1.07 -12.59
C LEU A 89 -13.76 2.56 -12.29
N ILE A 90 -14.71 2.91 -11.41
CA ILE A 90 -14.89 4.25 -10.88
C ILE A 90 -13.99 4.40 -9.66
N ILE A 91 -12.96 5.26 -9.78
CA ILE A 91 -12.00 5.53 -8.70
C ILE A 91 -12.61 6.49 -7.68
N CYS A 92 -13.23 7.58 -8.16
CA CYS A 92 -13.92 8.52 -7.29
C CYS A 92 -14.98 9.32 -8.04
N ARG A 93 -16.02 9.75 -7.32
CA ARG A 93 -17.02 10.71 -7.81
C ARG A 93 -16.62 12.12 -7.33
N LEU A 94 -16.31 13.01 -8.28
CA LEU A 94 -15.99 14.42 -8.03
C LEU A 94 -17.26 15.25 -7.77
N SER A 95 -18.38 14.81 -8.33
CA SER A 95 -19.73 15.32 -8.06
C SER A 95 -20.76 14.25 -8.45
N GLU A 96 -22.06 14.54 -8.32
CA GLU A 96 -23.11 13.64 -8.82
C GLU A 96 -22.95 13.34 -10.31
N LYS A 97 -22.43 14.30 -11.09
CA LYS A 97 -22.32 14.21 -12.55
C LYS A 97 -20.90 14.07 -13.06
N ARG A 98 -19.87 14.09 -12.20
CA ARG A 98 -18.47 14.02 -12.62
C ARG A 98 -17.75 12.93 -11.84
N ARG A 99 -16.99 12.10 -12.55
CA ARG A 99 -16.22 11.01 -11.95
C ARG A 99 -14.87 10.83 -12.61
N VAL A 100 -14.00 10.14 -11.89
CA VAL A 100 -12.73 9.63 -12.37
C VAL A 100 -12.86 8.13 -12.58
N THR A 101 -12.58 7.64 -13.79
CA THR A 101 -12.55 6.21 -14.12
C THR A 101 -11.19 5.79 -14.66
N VAL A 102 -10.86 4.52 -14.47
CA VAL A 102 -9.78 3.84 -15.20
C VAL A 102 -10.42 2.97 -16.28
N GLN A 103 -10.07 3.22 -17.53
CA GLN A 103 -10.62 2.53 -18.70
C GLN A 103 -9.49 1.96 -19.58
N ASP A 104 -9.72 0.79 -20.19
CA ASP A 104 -8.90 0.33 -21.32
C ASP A 104 -9.50 0.88 -22.62
N PHE A 105 -8.67 1.55 -23.42
CA PHE A 105 -9.05 1.95 -24.76
C PHE A 105 -7.99 1.50 -25.77
N ARG A 106 -8.31 0.43 -26.50
CA ARG A 106 -7.43 -0.16 -27.52
C ARG A 106 -6.09 -0.61 -26.93
N GLY A 107 -6.13 -1.26 -25.76
CA GLY A 107 -4.92 -1.75 -25.07
C GLY A 107 -4.11 -0.65 -24.39
N LYS A 108 -4.71 0.53 -24.17
CA LYS A 108 -4.11 1.62 -23.42
C LYS A 108 -4.96 1.94 -22.19
N THR A 109 -4.33 1.90 -21.03
CA THR A 109 -4.91 2.38 -19.78
C THR A 109 -5.03 3.90 -19.82
N LEU A 110 -6.22 4.42 -19.57
CA LEU A 110 -6.49 5.85 -19.51
C LEU A 110 -7.16 6.21 -18.19
N VAL A 111 -6.72 7.32 -17.58
CA VAL A 111 -7.41 7.96 -16.45
C VAL A 111 -8.38 9.00 -17.02
N SER A 112 -9.69 8.73 -16.93
CA SER A 112 -10.73 9.56 -17.51
C SER A 112 -11.42 10.41 -16.45
N ILE A 113 -11.37 11.73 -16.59
CA ILE A 113 -12.08 12.70 -15.74
C ILE A 113 -13.19 13.31 -16.58
N ARG A 114 -14.45 12.90 -16.35
CA ARG A 114 -15.54 13.18 -17.30
C ARG A 114 -16.87 13.50 -16.62
N GLU A 115 -17.62 14.41 -17.24
CA GLU A 115 -19.01 14.73 -16.90
C GLU A 115 -19.96 13.78 -17.64
N TYR A 116 -20.94 13.23 -16.93
CA TYR A 116 -21.97 12.32 -17.42
C TYR A 116 -23.36 12.95 -17.27
N TYR A 117 -24.28 12.53 -18.11
CA TYR A 117 -25.70 12.86 -18.02
C TYR A 117 -26.53 11.59 -17.91
N LYS A 118 -27.71 11.70 -17.29
CA LYS A 118 -28.65 10.58 -17.17
C LYS A 118 -29.66 10.63 -18.31
N LYS A 119 -29.84 9.51 -19.02
CA LYS A 119 -30.88 9.31 -20.03
C LYS A 119 -31.37 7.87 -19.96
N ASP A 120 -32.68 7.69 -19.85
CA ASP A 120 -33.33 6.37 -19.77
C ASP A 120 -32.74 5.46 -18.68
N GLY A 121 -32.38 6.06 -17.53
CA GLY A 121 -31.78 5.36 -16.38
C GLY A 121 -30.28 5.04 -16.52
N LYS A 122 -29.65 5.36 -17.66
CA LYS A 122 -28.22 5.12 -17.90
C LYS A 122 -27.39 6.39 -17.75
N GLU A 123 -26.15 6.25 -17.30
CA GLU A 123 -25.18 7.35 -17.22
C GLU A 123 -24.32 7.38 -18.48
N LEU A 124 -24.50 8.40 -19.32
CA LEU A 124 -23.80 8.53 -20.60
C LEU A 124 -22.74 9.65 -20.53
N PRO A 125 -21.54 9.44 -21.11
CA PRO A 125 -20.49 10.44 -21.10
C PRO A 125 -20.87 11.65 -21.96
N THR A 126 -20.50 12.84 -21.50
CA THR A 126 -20.57 14.06 -22.30
C THR A 126 -19.21 14.34 -22.97
N SER A 127 -19.18 15.33 -23.87
CA SER A 127 -17.93 15.86 -24.43
C SER A 127 -17.07 16.61 -23.40
N LYS A 128 -17.63 17.00 -22.24
CA LYS A 128 -16.89 17.70 -21.18
C LYS A 128 -16.12 16.68 -20.35
N GLY A 129 -14.82 16.61 -20.59
CA GLY A 129 -13.90 15.75 -19.87
C GLY A 129 -12.64 15.49 -20.66
N ILE A 130 -11.67 14.88 -20.00
CA ILE A 130 -10.38 14.51 -20.60
C ILE A 130 -10.05 13.09 -20.19
N SER A 131 -9.40 12.35 -21.09
CA SER A 131 -8.81 11.05 -20.79
C SER A 131 -7.31 11.17 -20.95
N LEU A 132 -6.59 10.93 -19.86
CA LEU A 132 -5.16 11.09 -19.77
C LEU A 132 -4.48 9.74 -19.95
N THR A 133 -3.40 9.71 -20.74
CA THR A 133 -2.47 8.57 -20.72
C THR A 133 -1.73 8.49 -19.38
N GLU A 134 -1.09 7.36 -19.09
CA GLU A 134 -0.25 7.22 -17.90
C GLU A 134 0.84 8.31 -17.81
N GLU A 135 1.47 8.64 -18.94
CA GLU A 135 2.46 9.72 -19.02
C GLU A 135 1.87 11.09 -18.65
N GLN A 136 0.69 11.41 -19.17
CA GLN A 136 0.00 12.67 -18.87
C GLN A 136 -0.47 12.71 -17.41
N TRP A 137 -0.94 11.59 -16.88
CA TRP A 137 -1.32 11.45 -15.48
C TRP A 137 -0.13 11.65 -14.55
N SER A 138 1.02 11.05 -14.87
CA SER A 138 2.27 11.23 -14.12
C SER A 138 2.71 12.70 -14.12
N ALA A 139 2.67 13.36 -15.29
CA ALA A 139 2.95 14.79 -15.39
C ALA A 139 1.96 15.64 -14.56
N PHE A 140 0.67 15.32 -14.58
CA PHE A 140 -0.33 15.99 -13.75
C PHE A 140 -0.03 15.83 -12.26
N LYS A 141 0.16 14.60 -11.78
CA LYS A 141 0.48 14.29 -10.37
C LYS A 141 1.69 15.06 -9.87
N LYS A 142 2.77 15.12 -10.66
CA LYS A 142 3.99 15.86 -10.31
C LYS A 142 3.74 17.36 -10.06
N ASN A 143 2.73 17.94 -10.70
CA ASN A 143 2.42 19.37 -10.60
C ASN A 143 1.27 19.68 -9.63
N VAL A 144 0.66 18.68 -8.98
CA VAL A 144 -0.42 18.88 -7.99
C VAL A 144 -0.03 19.89 -6.90
N PRO A 145 1.18 19.86 -6.30
CA PRO A 145 1.55 20.84 -5.28
C PRO A 145 1.54 22.30 -5.78
N ASP A 146 2.00 22.53 -7.02
CA ASP A 146 1.98 23.85 -7.63
C ASP A 146 0.56 24.31 -7.97
N ILE A 147 -0.30 23.38 -8.39
CA ILE A 147 -1.73 23.63 -8.61
C ILE A 147 -2.41 24.05 -7.31
N GLU A 148 -2.18 23.33 -6.21
CA GLU A 148 -2.74 23.66 -4.89
C GLU A 148 -2.29 25.03 -4.40
N LYS A 149 -1.00 25.34 -4.55
CA LYS A 149 -0.46 26.67 -4.24
C LYS A 149 -1.13 27.77 -5.06
N ALA A 150 -1.39 27.53 -6.34
CA ALA A 150 -2.09 28.47 -7.21
C ALA A 150 -3.55 28.66 -6.80
N ILE A 151 -4.27 27.60 -6.43
CA ILE A 151 -5.66 27.66 -5.94
C ILE A 151 -5.76 28.55 -4.71
N ARG A 152 -4.94 28.29 -3.68
CA ARG A 152 -4.92 29.09 -2.43
C ARG A 152 -4.67 30.58 -2.67
N LYS A 153 -3.86 30.90 -3.68
CA LYS A 153 -3.59 32.30 -4.09
C LYS A 153 -4.77 32.96 -4.80
N MET A 154 -5.60 32.18 -5.49
CA MET A 154 -6.79 32.68 -6.18
C MET A 154 -7.96 32.87 -5.22
N GLU A 155 -8.11 32.00 -4.22
CA GLU A 155 -9.19 32.08 -3.22
C GLU A 155 -9.01 33.19 -2.18
N SER A 156 -7.77 33.67 -1.99
CA SER A 156 -7.47 34.79 -1.09
C SER A 156 -7.65 36.18 -1.73
N ARG A 157 -8.24 36.24 -2.94
CA ARG A 157 -8.60 37.48 -3.65
C ARG A 157 -10.08 37.76 -3.53
#